data_AF-A0A1H1RC74-F1
#
_entry.id   AF-A0A1H1RC74-F1
#
_cell.length_a   1.000
_cell.length_b   1.000
_cell.length_c   1.000
_cell.angle_alpha   90.00
_cell.angle_beta   90.00
_cell.angle_gamma   90.00
#
_symmetry.space_group_name_H-M   'P 1'
#
loop_
_entity.id
_entity.type
_entity.pdbx_description
1 polymer ?
#
loop_
_entity_poly.entity_id
_entity_poly.type
_entity_poly.pdbx_seq_one_letter_code
_entity_poly.pdbx_strand_id
1 'polypeptide(L)'
;MSINTSHNNLYTYRAPHDPRSQQRNLDTLYSMLGLKQPTTYKDTRDLILAAPSADDVALRLAYAAYETDNPKKLVADAIKELQAAQAAEALKDAFLRAERTAGNTTIGNLVDQGVEDTREAFEKDTRALIEAATHLDATTPLDAEAAVALDAGVHLTTARGILARLGTYASIHTHAGANTGAPSHLTQILPIIELPEIVKEQVYRTPTEADPTANPNDIKGTLTVRQLGRDAQSNIDDTIIGIARGDYEGVTFRFGTRGEANRNGSVIRNAYVKDVIDNKRASFGY
;
A
#
# COMPACT_ATOMS: atom_id res chain seq x y z
N MET A 1 -4.30 26.08 29.00
CA MET A 1 -4.21 26.31 27.54
C MET A 1 -3.27 25.26 26.98
N SER A 2 -3.82 24.13 26.53
CA SER A 2 -3.01 23.02 26.01
C SER A 2 -2.87 23.17 24.51
N ILE A 3 -1.62 23.19 24.05
CA ILE A 3 -1.25 23.22 22.64
C ILE A 3 -1.55 21.84 22.08
N ASN A 4 -2.60 21.75 21.28
CA ASN A 4 -2.99 20.56 20.56
C ASN A 4 -2.05 20.42 19.35
N THR A 5 -0.99 19.64 19.48
CA THR A 5 -0.09 19.29 18.37
C THR A 5 -0.83 18.33 17.44
N SER A 6 -1.52 18.92 16.45
CA SER A 6 -2.07 18.22 15.30
C SER A 6 -0.94 17.43 14.62
N HIS A 7 -1.01 16.11 14.71
CA HIS A 7 -0.13 15.24 13.94
C HIS A 7 -0.44 15.42 12.45
N ASN A 8 0.63 15.58 11.69
CA ASN A 8 0.64 15.95 10.28
C ASN A 8 -0.32 15.10 9.42
N ASN A 9 -1.18 15.79 8.67
CA ASN A 9 -1.98 15.26 7.57
C ASN A 9 -1.06 14.65 6.50
N LEU A 10 -1.05 13.31 6.40
CA LEU A 10 -0.24 12.52 5.47
C LEU A 10 -0.93 12.25 4.11
N TYR A 11 -2.02 12.95 3.78
CA TYR A 11 -2.83 12.63 2.60
C TYR A 11 -3.08 13.83 1.69
N THR A 12 -2.01 14.37 1.10
CA THR A 12 -2.16 15.08 -0.16
C THR A 12 -2.21 14.07 -1.30
N TYR A 13 -3.42 13.88 -1.82
CA TYR A 13 -3.73 13.16 -3.06
C TYR A 13 -2.72 13.52 -4.17
N ARG A 14 -1.89 12.54 -4.58
CA ARG A 14 -1.11 12.59 -5.82
C ARG A 14 -1.58 11.47 -6.73
N ALA A 15 -1.93 11.87 -7.96
CA ALA A 15 -2.11 11.15 -9.23
C ALA A 15 -1.93 9.60 -9.28
N PRO A 16 -2.65 8.91 -10.19
CA PRO A 16 -2.77 7.45 -10.21
C PRO A 16 -1.42 6.77 -10.43
N HIS A 17 -1.18 5.68 -9.69
CA HIS A 17 -0.03 4.77 -9.86
C HIS A 17 1.32 5.50 -9.95
N ASP A 18 1.86 6.01 -8.83
CA ASP A 18 3.27 6.46 -8.81
C ASP A 18 4.18 5.27 -8.47
N PRO A 19 4.88 4.66 -9.46
CA PRO A 19 5.78 3.55 -9.20
C PRO A 19 6.94 3.96 -8.29
N ARG A 20 7.29 5.25 -8.24
CA ARG A 20 8.36 5.75 -7.37
C ARG A 20 7.95 5.70 -5.90
N SER A 21 6.67 5.90 -5.58
CA SER A 21 6.19 5.72 -4.21
C SER A 21 6.22 4.26 -3.80
N GLN A 22 5.76 3.36 -4.67
CA GLN A 22 5.79 1.92 -4.39
C GLN A 22 7.23 1.41 -4.25
N GLN A 23 8.14 1.85 -5.11
CA GLN A 23 9.56 1.51 -5.00
C GLN A 23 10.13 1.96 -3.67
N ARG A 24 9.87 3.19 -3.21
CA ARG A 24 10.33 3.67 -1.90
C ARG A 24 9.78 2.84 -0.74
N ASN A 25 8.53 2.41 -0.82
CA ASN A 25 7.93 1.55 0.20
C ASN A 25 8.55 0.14 0.19
N LEU A 26 8.82 -0.42 -0.99
CA LEU A 26 9.59 -1.66 -1.14
C LEU A 26 11.01 -1.50 -0.56
N ASP A 27 11.70 -0.43 -0.90
CA ASP A 27 13.05 -0.17 -0.39
C ASP A 27 13.07 -0.10 1.14
N THR A 28 12.04 0.54 1.72
CA THR A 28 11.84 0.63 3.17
C THR A 28 11.57 -0.74 3.79
N LEU A 29 10.71 -1.56 3.17
CA LEU A 29 10.41 -2.92 3.62
C LEU A 29 11.66 -3.80 3.65
N TYR A 30 12.46 -3.79 2.57
CA TYR A 30 13.70 -4.55 2.50
C TYR A 30 14.73 -4.07 3.53
N SER A 31 14.89 -2.75 3.68
CA SER A 31 15.78 -2.16 4.67
C SER A 31 15.38 -2.55 6.10
N MET A 32 14.08 -2.46 6.43
CA MET A 32 13.52 -2.86 7.72
C MET A 32 13.83 -4.32 8.06
N LEU A 33 13.83 -5.20 7.06
CA LEU A 33 14.06 -6.64 7.23
C LEU A 33 15.53 -7.05 7.06
N GLY A 34 16.43 -6.11 6.74
CA GLY A 34 17.83 -6.42 6.45
C GLY A 34 18.03 -7.27 5.20
N LEU A 35 17.08 -7.24 4.26
CA LEU A 35 17.12 -8.02 3.03
C LEU A 35 17.84 -7.26 1.92
N LYS A 36 18.52 -8.01 1.04
CA LYS A 36 19.11 -7.43 -0.17
C LYS A 36 18.01 -7.09 -1.17
N GLN A 37 17.96 -5.83 -1.58
CA GLN A 37 17.01 -5.37 -2.60
C GLN A 37 17.25 -6.08 -3.94
N PRO A 38 16.19 -6.37 -4.71
CA PRO A 38 16.33 -6.82 -6.09
C PRO A 38 17.12 -5.79 -6.89
N THR A 39 17.95 -6.25 -7.83
CA THR A 39 18.68 -5.33 -8.72
C THR A 39 17.67 -4.51 -9.52
N THR A 40 17.64 -3.21 -9.27
CA THR A 40 16.81 -2.26 -10.03
C THR A 40 17.65 -1.53 -11.06
N TYR A 41 16.99 -0.76 -11.94
CA TYR A 41 17.66 0.04 -12.97
C TYR A 41 18.25 1.36 -12.41
N LYS A 42 18.30 1.54 -11.08
CA LYS A 42 18.73 2.79 -10.43
C LYS A 42 20.13 3.22 -10.88
N ASP A 43 21.09 2.29 -10.88
CA ASP A 43 22.47 2.62 -11.29
C ASP A 43 22.53 3.05 -12.75
N THR A 44 21.83 2.33 -13.65
CA THR A 44 21.72 2.70 -15.06
C THR A 44 21.07 4.07 -15.24
N ARG A 45 20.02 4.35 -14.49
CA ARG A 45 19.34 5.66 -14.50
C ARG A 45 20.27 6.76 -14.03
N ASP A 46 20.96 6.57 -12.91
CA ASP A 46 21.84 7.59 -12.35
C ASP A 46 23.01 7.88 -13.30
N LEU A 47 23.53 6.86 -14.00
CA LEU A 47 24.50 7.03 -15.09
C LEU A 47 23.94 7.85 -16.26
N ILE A 48 22.71 7.57 -16.71
CA ILE A 48 22.07 8.32 -17.80
C ILE A 48 21.82 9.78 -17.39
N LEU A 49 21.39 10.02 -16.16
CA LEU A 49 21.04 11.36 -15.68
C LEU A 49 22.25 12.23 -15.34
N ALA A 50 23.38 11.62 -14.98
CA ALA A 50 24.65 12.29 -14.70
C ALA A 50 25.43 12.68 -15.96
N ALA A 51 25.00 12.23 -17.14
CA ALA A 51 25.65 12.61 -18.39
C ALA A 51 25.55 14.14 -18.62
N PRO A 52 26.64 14.79 -19.06
CA PRO A 52 26.69 16.25 -19.20
C PRO A 52 25.76 16.74 -20.31
N SER A 53 25.15 17.92 -20.10
CA SER A 53 24.32 18.59 -21.10
C SER A 53 25.17 19.22 -22.21
N ALA A 54 24.55 19.52 -23.35
CA ALA A 54 25.21 20.24 -24.43
C ALA A 54 25.62 21.65 -23.98
N ASP A 55 24.82 22.29 -23.12
CA ASP A 55 25.12 23.59 -22.53
C ASP A 55 26.32 23.53 -21.57
N ASP A 56 26.41 22.50 -20.71
CA ASP A 56 27.56 22.30 -19.81
C ASP A 56 28.85 22.13 -20.61
N VAL A 57 28.80 21.34 -21.69
CA VAL A 57 29.93 21.12 -22.58
C VAL A 57 30.28 22.38 -23.36
N ALA A 58 29.31 23.11 -23.90
CA ALA A 58 29.52 24.36 -24.62
C ALA A 58 30.16 25.43 -23.74
N LEU A 59 29.71 25.57 -22.49
CA LEU A 59 30.28 26.50 -21.52
C LEU A 59 31.74 26.13 -21.19
N ARG A 60 32.02 24.85 -20.93
CA ARG A 60 33.39 24.37 -20.68
C ARG A 60 34.31 24.61 -21.89
N LEU A 61 33.81 24.36 -23.10
CA LEU A 61 34.56 24.60 -24.34
C LEU A 61 34.80 26.09 -24.61
N ALA A 62 33.86 26.96 -24.25
CA ALA A 62 34.04 28.41 -24.33
C ALA A 62 35.18 28.89 -23.41
N TYR A 63 35.28 28.35 -22.19
CA TYR A 63 36.44 28.61 -21.33
C TYR A 63 37.74 28.07 -21.91
N ALA A 64 37.74 26.82 -22.40
CA ALA A 64 38.92 26.21 -23.02
C ALA A 64 39.43 26.98 -24.26
N ALA A 65 38.54 27.70 -24.96
CA ALA A 65 38.92 28.52 -26.11
C ALA A 65 39.78 29.74 -25.73
N TYR A 66 39.68 30.25 -24.50
CA TYR A 66 40.55 31.34 -24.02
C TYR A 66 41.97 30.89 -23.67
N GLU A 67 42.17 29.58 -23.47
CA GLU A 67 43.42 29.01 -22.95
C GLU A 67 44.16 28.14 -23.98
N THR A 68 43.64 27.99 -25.19
CA THR A 68 44.18 27.03 -26.17
C THR A 68 45.28 27.61 -27.06
N ASP A 69 46.39 26.87 -27.17
CA ASP A 69 47.46 27.15 -28.14
C ASP A 69 47.19 26.53 -29.53
N ASN A 70 46.15 25.68 -29.66
CA ASN A 70 45.79 25.02 -30.91
C ASN A 70 44.27 25.02 -31.18
N PRO A 71 43.74 26.14 -31.69
CA PRO A 71 42.30 26.30 -31.94
C PRO A 71 41.71 25.26 -32.89
N LYS A 72 42.46 24.81 -33.91
CA LYS A 72 41.96 23.85 -34.90
C LYS A 72 41.72 22.47 -34.29
N LYS A 73 42.64 22.01 -33.44
CA LYS A 73 42.47 20.75 -32.70
C LYS A 73 41.31 20.87 -31.71
N LEU A 74 41.23 21.99 -30.97
CA LEU A 74 40.14 22.24 -30.04
C LEU A 74 38.78 22.16 -30.72
N VAL A 75 38.60 22.78 -31.90
CA VAL A 75 37.31 22.73 -32.63
C VAL A 75 36.95 21.31 -33.06
N ALA A 76 37.91 20.50 -33.51
CA ALA A 76 37.64 19.13 -33.94
C ALA A 76 37.21 18.22 -32.77
N ASP A 77 37.85 18.39 -31.60
CA ASP A 77 37.52 17.64 -30.38
C ASP A 77 36.20 18.16 -29.77
N ALA A 78 35.98 19.48 -29.79
CA ALA A 78 34.76 20.15 -29.35
C ALA A 78 33.52 19.64 -30.10
N ILE A 79 33.60 19.45 -31.42
CA ILE A 79 32.49 18.91 -32.21
C ILE A 79 32.09 17.52 -31.72
N LYS A 80 33.06 16.64 -31.43
CA LYS A 80 32.78 15.29 -30.93
C LYS A 80 32.18 15.31 -29.54
N GLU A 81 32.73 16.13 -28.64
CA GLU A 81 32.22 16.27 -27.28
C GLU A 81 30.79 16.83 -27.27
N LEU A 82 30.52 17.84 -28.10
CA LEU A 82 29.19 18.43 -28.22
C LEU A 82 28.18 17.44 -28.83
N GLN A 83 28.56 16.67 -29.85
CA GLN A 83 27.72 15.61 -30.41
C GLN A 83 27.40 14.52 -29.38
N ALA A 84 28.37 14.11 -28.56
CA ALA A 84 28.14 13.15 -27.48
C ALA A 84 27.18 13.70 -26.42
N ALA A 85 27.31 14.97 -26.06
CA ALA A 85 26.43 15.64 -25.11
C ALA A 85 24.99 15.78 -25.64
N GLN A 86 24.83 16.18 -26.91
CA GLN A 86 23.51 16.21 -27.58
C GLN A 86 22.86 14.83 -27.64
N ALA A 87 23.64 13.78 -27.93
CA ALA A 87 23.15 12.41 -27.91
C ALA A 87 22.75 11.96 -26.49
N ALA A 88 23.51 12.36 -25.46
CA ALA A 88 23.20 12.09 -24.07
C ALA A 88 21.92 12.79 -23.61
N GLU A 89 21.69 14.04 -24.00
CA GLU A 89 20.42 14.74 -23.75
C GLU A 89 19.25 14.06 -24.42
N ALA A 90 19.38 13.70 -25.70
CA ALA A 90 18.35 12.98 -26.43
C ALA A 90 18.03 11.62 -25.77
N LEU A 91 19.06 10.91 -25.30
CA LEU A 91 18.91 9.68 -24.52
C LEU A 91 18.20 9.92 -23.19
N LYS A 92 18.60 10.95 -22.43
CA LYS A 92 18.00 11.32 -21.14
C LYS A 92 16.50 11.60 -21.30
N ASP A 93 16.13 12.37 -22.30
CA ASP A 93 14.74 12.68 -22.61
C ASP A 93 13.94 11.43 -23.04
N ALA A 94 14.50 10.63 -23.95
CA ALA A 94 13.86 9.39 -24.39
C ALA A 94 13.70 8.39 -23.24
N PHE A 95 14.73 8.27 -22.39
CA PHE A 95 14.74 7.42 -21.22
C PHE A 95 13.69 7.86 -20.21
N LEU A 96 13.63 9.14 -19.83
CA LEU A 96 12.63 9.65 -18.88
C LEU A 96 11.19 9.45 -19.37
N ARG A 97 10.95 9.56 -20.69
CA ARG A 97 9.65 9.22 -21.29
C ARG A 97 9.34 7.73 -21.18
N ALA A 98 10.31 6.86 -21.48
CA ALA A 98 10.14 5.41 -21.44
C ALA A 98 10.08 4.84 -20.00
N GLU A 99 10.81 5.45 -19.07
CA GLU A 99 10.95 5.05 -17.66
C GLU A 99 9.57 4.92 -17.00
N ARG A 100 8.68 5.88 -17.24
CA ARG A 100 7.34 5.86 -16.64
C ARG A 100 6.53 4.65 -17.10
N THR A 101 6.57 4.33 -18.38
CA THR A 101 5.86 3.18 -18.97
C THR A 101 6.45 1.86 -18.51
N ALA A 102 7.79 1.76 -18.51
CA ALA A 102 8.50 0.58 -18.03
C ALA A 102 8.22 0.35 -16.53
N GLY A 103 8.35 1.40 -15.71
CA GLY A 103 8.10 1.34 -14.27
C GLY A 103 6.67 0.92 -13.93
N ASN A 104 5.66 1.42 -14.63
CA ASN A 104 4.27 0.98 -14.45
C ASN A 104 4.07 -0.52 -14.75
N THR A 105 4.82 -1.04 -15.73
CA THR A 105 4.75 -2.45 -16.12
C THR A 105 5.47 -3.35 -15.11
N THR A 106 6.64 -2.93 -14.62
CA THR A 106 7.51 -3.78 -13.79
C THR A 106 7.23 -3.68 -12.30
N ILE A 107 6.71 -2.56 -11.79
CA ILE A 107 6.50 -2.36 -10.35
C ILE A 107 5.53 -3.39 -9.76
N GLY A 108 4.55 -3.85 -10.53
CA GLY A 108 3.64 -4.91 -10.11
C GLY A 108 4.39 -6.21 -9.77
N ASN A 109 5.31 -6.62 -10.65
CA ASN A 109 6.11 -7.83 -10.45
C ASN A 109 7.07 -7.68 -9.27
N LEU A 110 7.64 -6.48 -9.06
CA LEU A 110 8.50 -6.19 -7.92
C LEU A 110 7.74 -6.21 -6.59
N VAL A 111 6.48 -5.76 -6.58
CA VAL A 111 5.60 -5.88 -5.40
C VAL A 111 5.31 -7.34 -5.10
N ASP A 112 4.90 -8.12 -6.11
CA ASP A 112 4.60 -9.55 -5.92
C ASP A 112 5.84 -10.32 -5.46
N GLN A 113 7.02 -10.01 -6.02
CA GLN A 113 8.28 -10.56 -5.55
C GLN A 113 8.58 -10.14 -4.10
N GLY A 114 8.37 -8.86 -3.74
CA GLY A 114 8.53 -8.37 -2.38
C GLY A 114 7.61 -9.07 -1.37
N VAL A 115 6.40 -9.44 -1.78
CA VAL A 115 5.50 -10.25 -0.96
C VAL A 115 6.11 -11.62 -0.69
N GLU A 116 6.60 -12.31 -1.72
CA GLU A 116 7.23 -13.64 -1.54
C GLU A 116 8.51 -13.58 -0.70
N ASP A 117 9.40 -12.63 -1.01
CA ASP A 117 10.70 -12.49 -0.34
C ASP A 117 10.56 -12.16 1.15
N THR A 118 9.41 -11.62 1.57
CA THR A 118 9.18 -11.17 2.95
C THR A 118 8.11 -11.96 3.70
N ARG A 119 7.55 -13.01 3.06
CA ARG A 119 6.46 -13.84 3.59
C ARG A 119 6.78 -14.45 4.96
N GLU A 120 7.96 -15.03 5.12
CA GLU A 120 8.38 -15.65 6.39
C GLU A 120 8.48 -14.62 7.54
N ALA A 121 9.02 -13.43 7.24
CA ALA A 121 9.11 -12.35 8.22
C ALA A 121 7.72 -11.84 8.63
N PHE A 122 6.82 -11.71 7.67
CA PHE A 122 5.42 -11.36 7.93
C PHE A 122 4.74 -12.39 8.83
N GLU A 123 4.87 -13.69 8.54
CA GLU A 123 4.30 -14.78 9.36
C GLU A 123 4.90 -14.84 10.78
N LYS A 124 6.16 -14.46 10.94
CA LYS A 124 6.79 -14.33 12.26
C LYS A 124 6.18 -13.17 13.04
N ASP A 125 6.02 -12.02 12.39
CA ASP A 125 5.44 -10.84 13.01
C ASP A 125 3.97 -11.05 13.41
N THR A 126 3.16 -11.66 12.55
CA THR A 126 1.74 -11.91 12.85
C THR A 126 1.56 -12.91 13.99
N ARG A 127 2.39 -13.96 14.08
CA ARG A 127 2.39 -14.87 15.23
C ARG A 127 2.73 -14.15 16.53
N ALA A 128 3.77 -13.30 16.52
CA ALA A 128 4.15 -12.53 17.69
C ALA A 128 3.08 -11.49 18.08
N LEU A 129 2.33 -10.96 17.11
CA LEU A 129 1.21 -10.07 17.38
C LEU A 129 0.03 -10.82 17.98
N ILE A 130 -0.32 -12.00 17.46
CA ILE A 130 -1.36 -12.87 18.01
C ILE A 130 -1.02 -13.22 19.46
N GLU A 131 0.23 -13.60 19.73
CA GLU A 131 0.70 -13.86 21.09
C GLU A 131 0.60 -12.60 21.96
N ALA A 132 1.09 -11.44 21.52
CA ALA A 132 0.99 -10.21 22.30
C ALA A 132 -0.47 -9.80 22.58
N ALA A 133 -1.36 -9.96 21.61
CA ALA A 133 -2.73 -9.49 21.67
C ALA A 133 -3.58 -10.22 22.72
N THR A 134 -3.27 -11.48 23.06
CA THR A 134 -3.99 -12.22 24.10
C THR A 134 -3.69 -11.72 25.53
N HIS A 135 -2.62 -10.94 25.70
CA HIS A 135 -2.22 -10.37 26.99
C HIS A 135 -2.62 -8.90 27.17
N LEU A 136 -3.14 -8.26 26.12
CA LEU A 136 -3.55 -6.85 26.16
C LEU A 136 -5.01 -6.70 26.61
N ASP A 137 -5.36 -5.50 27.09
CA ASP A 137 -6.74 -5.19 27.45
C ASP A 137 -7.67 -5.32 26.24
N ALA A 138 -8.84 -5.93 26.43
CA ALA A 138 -9.74 -6.22 25.32
C ALA A 138 -10.36 -4.96 24.71
N THR A 139 -10.54 -3.91 25.52
CA THR A 139 -11.25 -2.68 25.16
C THR A 139 -10.34 -1.54 24.74
N THR A 140 -9.15 -1.48 25.34
CA THR A 140 -8.14 -0.42 25.16
C THR A 140 -6.75 -1.04 25.01
N PRO A 141 -6.53 -1.89 23.99
CA PRO A 141 -5.35 -2.76 23.91
C PRO A 141 -4.02 -1.99 23.82
N LEU A 142 -4.05 -0.74 23.34
CA LEU A 142 -2.89 0.11 23.16
C LEU A 142 -2.69 1.15 24.28
N ASP A 143 -3.54 1.13 25.30
CA ASP A 143 -3.42 2.02 26.45
C ASP A 143 -2.28 1.57 27.40
N ALA A 144 -1.44 2.52 27.79
CA ALA A 144 -0.27 2.22 28.61
C ALA A 144 -0.64 1.96 30.08
N GLU A 145 -1.67 2.63 30.60
CA GLU A 145 -2.10 2.45 31.99
C GLU A 145 -2.77 1.08 32.16
N ALA A 146 -3.62 0.69 31.20
CA ALA A 146 -4.22 -0.64 31.13
C ALA A 146 -3.15 -1.73 31.04
N ALA A 147 -2.13 -1.55 30.19
CA ALA A 147 -1.02 -2.50 30.08
C ALA A 147 -0.21 -2.62 31.37
N VAL A 148 0.02 -1.52 32.10
CA VAL A 148 0.70 -1.58 33.42
C VAL A 148 -0.16 -2.31 34.45
N ALA A 149 -1.46 -2.04 34.48
CA ALA A 149 -2.39 -2.70 35.40
C ALA A 149 -2.46 -4.23 35.18
N LEU A 150 -2.26 -4.68 33.94
CA LEU A 150 -2.24 -6.10 33.54
C LEU A 150 -0.85 -6.73 33.51
N ASP A 151 0.21 -5.99 33.88
CA ASP A 151 1.62 -6.43 33.74
C ASP A 151 1.98 -6.85 32.28
N ALA A 152 1.38 -6.19 31.30
CA ALA A 152 1.48 -6.50 29.87
C ALA A 152 2.40 -5.54 29.09
N GLY A 153 3.30 -4.81 29.77
CA GLY A 153 4.13 -3.77 29.14
C GLY A 153 5.03 -4.27 28.00
N VAL A 154 5.56 -5.50 28.11
CA VAL A 154 6.35 -6.15 27.05
C VAL A 154 5.48 -6.46 25.82
N HIS A 155 4.26 -6.95 26.05
CA HIS A 155 3.31 -7.24 24.99
C HIS A 155 2.85 -5.97 24.28
N LEU A 156 2.62 -4.87 25.00
CA LEU A 156 2.28 -3.57 24.42
C LEU A 156 3.39 -3.06 23.49
N THR A 157 4.64 -3.12 23.97
CA THR A 157 5.81 -2.71 23.19
C THR A 157 5.97 -3.56 21.94
N THR A 158 5.76 -4.88 22.06
CA THR A 158 5.80 -5.84 20.95
C THR A 158 4.71 -5.55 19.92
N ALA A 159 3.47 -5.36 20.37
CA ALA A 159 2.33 -5.06 19.52
C ALA A 159 2.54 -3.75 18.74
N ARG A 160 2.95 -2.65 19.40
CA ARG A 160 3.25 -1.37 18.73
C ARG A 160 4.35 -1.51 17.68
N GLY A 161 5.42 -2.25 18.02
CA GLY A 161 6.51 -2.53 17.08
C GLY A 161 6.03 -3.29 15.85
N ILE A 162 5.19 -4.32 16.03
CA ILE A 162 4.66 -5.12 14.93
C ILE A 162 3.63 -4.34 14.10
N LEU A 163 2.76 -3.54 14.72
CA LEU A 163 1.80 -2.69 14.00
C LEU A 163 2.51 -1.73 13.03
N ALA A 164 3.62 -1.12 13.47
CA ALA A 164 4.44 -0.30 12.58
C ALA A 164 5.03 -1.09 11.40
N ARG A 165 5.43 -2.35 11.61
CA ARG A 165 5.91 -3.25 10.54
C ARG A 165 4.77 -3.65 9.60
N LEU A 166 3.60 -4.01 10.13
CA LEU A 166 2.38 -4.29 9.35
C LEU A 166 1.96 -3.12 8.48
N GLY A 167 2.07 -1.88 8.98
CA GLY A 167 1.87 -0.68 8.16
C GLY A 167 2.87 -0.59 7.00
N THR A 168 4.13 -0.99 7.23
CA THR A 168 5.16 -1.04 6.17
C THR A 168 4.84 -2.12 5.13
N TYR A 169 4.44 -3.33 5.55
CA TYR A 169 3.97 -4.39 4.65
C TYR A 169 2.79 -3.92 3.79
N ALA A 170 1.75 -3.34 4.40
CA ALA A 170 0.59 -2.85 3.67
C ALA A 170 0.94 -1.73 2.67
N SER A 171 1.90 -0.87 3.01
CA SER A 171 2.25 0.31 2.21
C SER A 171 2.80 0.03 0.82
N ILE A 172 3.34 -1.17 0.54
CA ILE A 172 3.84 -1.51 -0.80
C ILE A 172 2.70 -1.61 -1.82
N HIS A 173 1.46 -1.80 -1.33
CA HIS A 173 0.23 -1.80 -2.10
C HIS A 173 -0.44 -0.42 -2.05
N THR A 174 0.06 0.53 -2.84
CA THR A 174 -0.40 1.93 -2.75
C THR A 174 -1.88 2.17 -3.09
N HIS A 175 -2.64 1.16 -3.54
CA HIS A 175 -4.02 1.31 -4.02
C HIS A 175 -4.91 0.05 -3.89
N ALA A 176 -4.57 -0.91 -3.03
CA ALA A 176 -5.42 -2.10 -2.87
C ALA A 176 -6.86 -1.66 -2.52
N GLY A 177 -7.83 -2.03 -3.36
CA GLY A 177 -9.24 -1.73 -3.12
C GLY A 177 -9.70 -0.29 -3.39
N ALA A 178 -8.94 0.52 -4.14
CA ALA A 178 -9.43 1.81 -4.64
C ALA A 178 -10.70 1.64 -5.51
N ASN A 179 -11.68 2.54 -5.37
CA ASN A 179 -12.96 2.55 -6.09
C ASN A 179 -13.88 1.33 -5.87
N THR A 180 -13.64 0.54 -4.83
CA THR A 180 -14.46 -0.64 -4.50
C THR A 180 -15.81 -0.27 -3.89
N GLY A 181 -15.93 0.93 -3.31
CA GLY A 181 -17.09 1.33 -2.50
C GLY A 181 -16.99 0.85 -1.05
N ALA A 182 -15.91 0.17 -0.67
CA ALA A 182 -15.60 -0.16 0.71
C ALA A 182 -15.00 1.05 1.46
N PRO A 183 -15.11 1.10 2.80
CA PRO A 183 -14.45 2.13 3.62
C PRO A 183 -12.94 2.18 3.38
N SER A 184 -12.39 3.39 3.28
CA SER A 184 -10.95 3.61 3.02
C SER A 184 -10.06 2.95 4.07
N HIS A 185 -10.46 2.98 5.34
CA HIS A 185 -9.72 2.33 6.43
C HIS A 185 -9.58 0.82 6.24
N LEU A 186 -10.64 0.17 5.75
CA LEU A 186 -10.62 -1.26 5.47
C LEU A 186 -9.70 -1.57 4.27
N THR A 187 -9.69 -0.70 3.25
CA THR A 187 -8.78 -0.86 2.10
C THR A 187 -7.30 -0.76 2.48
N GLN A 188 -6.95 -0.07 3.57
CA GLN A 188 -5.58 0.03 4.05
C GLN A 188 -5.04 -1.28 4.65
N ILE A 189 -5.91 -2.08 5.26
CA ILE A 189 -5.52 -3.35 5.89
C ILE A 189 -5.71 -4.57 4.97
N LEU A 190 -6.45 -4.44 3.85
CA LEU A 190 -6.66 -5.50 2.87
C LEU A 190 -5.39 -6.24 2.40
N PRO A 191 -4.24 -5.58 2.20
CA PRO A 191 -3.04 -6.29 1.75
C PRO A 191 -2.48 -7.30 2.77
N ILE A 192 -2.81 -7.13 4.04
CA ILE A 192 -2.24 -7.91 5.16
C ILE A 192 -3.28 -8.84 5.81
N ILE A 193 -4.49 -8.93 5.25
CA ILE A 193 -5.55 -9.81 5.76
C ILE A 193 -6.20 -10.65 4.66
N GLU A 194 -6.68 -11.82 5.05
CA GLU A 194 -7.63 -12.62 4.30
C GLU A 194 -9.03 -12.42 4.89
N LEU A 195 -10.01 -12.24 4.01
CA LEU A 195 -11.41 -12.04 4.40
C LEU A 195 -12.16 -13.38 4.35
N PRO A 196 -13.19 -13.57 5.18
CA PRO A 196 -14.09 -14.71 5.06
C PRO A 196 -14.85 -14.65 3.73
N GLU A 197 -15.57 -15.73 3.42
CA GLU A 197 -16.48 -15.74 2.28
C GLU A 197 -17.54 -14.62 2.40
N ILE A 198 -17.65 -13.81 1.35
CA ILE A 198 -18.57 -12.66 1.29
C ILE A 198 -19.74 -13.01 0.36
N VAL A 199 -20.92 -13.13 0.95
CA VAL A 199 -22.18 -13.35 0.23
C VAL A 199 -22.93 -12.03 0.14
N LYS A 200 -23.35 -11.67 -1.07
CA LYS A 200 -24.16 -10.46 -1.27
C LYS A 200 -25.48 -10.58 -0.52
N GLU A 201 -25.82 -9.55 0.24
CA GLU A 201 -27.05 -9.54 1.03
C GLU A 201 -28.26 -9.40 0.09
N GLN A 202 -29.21 -10.32 0.20
CA GLN A 202 -30.49 -10.22 -0.47
C GLN A 202 -31.50 -9.60 0.49
N VAL A 203 -32.20 -8.56 0.07
CA VAL A 203 -33.21 -7.90 0.89
C VAL A 203 -34.54 -7.89 0.15
N TYR A 204 -35.62 -8.12 0.90
CA TYR A 204 -36.95 -8.04 0.32
C TYR A 204 -37.30 -6.58 0.02
N ARG A 205 -37.88 -6.33 -1.15
CA ARG A 205 -38.51 -5.04 -1.43
C ARG A 205 -39.69 -4.86 -0.48
N THR A 206 -39.57 -3.96 0.50
CA THR A 206 -40.68 -3.61 1.41
C THR A 206 -41.03 -2.12 1.31
N PRO A 207 -42.31 -1.75 1.49
CA PRO A 207 -42.71 -0.34 1.58
C PRO A 207 -42.35 0.30 2.93
N THR A 208 -41.73 -0.43 3.86
CA THR A 208 -41.35 0.00 5.22
C THR A 208 -39.85 0.29 5.31
N GLU A 209 -39.42 1.10 6.28
CA GLU A 209 -38.01 1.57 6.40
C GLU A 209 -36.94 0.49 6.62
N ALA A 210 -37.31 -0.70 7.10
CA ALA A 210 -36.37 -1.79 7.32
C ALA A 210 -36.57 -2.89 6.27
N ASP A 211 -35.66 -2.99 5.29
CA ASP A 211 -35.65 -4.11 4.35
C ASP A 211 -35.13 -5.38 5.07
N PRO A 212 -35.99 -6.39 5.34
CA PRO A 212 -35.55 -7.61 5.99
C PRO A 212 -34.68 -8.43 5.04
N THR A 213 -33.59 -8.98 5.58
CA THR A 213 -32.68 -9.87 4.85
C THR A 213 -33.36 -11.20 4.51
N ALA A 214 -33.26 -11.60 3.24
CA ALA A 214 -33.83 -12.85 2.72
C ALA A 214 -32.90 -14.06 2.87
N ASN A 215 -31.59 -13.84 3.06
CA ASN A 215 -30.58 -14.88 3.25
C ASN A 215 -29.80 -14.73 4.58
N PRO A 216 -30.46 -14.66 5.75
CA PRO A 216 -29.81 -14.33 7.03
C PRO A 216 -28.74 -15.35 7.46
N ASN A 217 -28.86 -16.61 7.04
CA ASN A 217 -27.94 -17.67 7.41
C ASN A 217 -26.62 -17.64 6.61
N ASP A 218 -26.60 -16.97 5.46
CA ASP A 218 -25.48 -17.00 4.52
C ASP A 218 -24.61 -15.73 4.60
N ILE A 219 -25.10 -14.67 5.24
CA ILE A 219 -24.44 -13.35 5.25
C ILE A 219 -23.49 -13.14 6.42
N LYS A 220 -23.15 -14.17 7.19
CA LYS A 220 -22.31 -14.04 8.40
C LYS A 220 -20.96 -13.38 8.08
N GLY A 221 -20.23 -13.86 7.07
CA GLY A 221 -18.96 -13.27 6.63
C GLY A 221 -19.12 -11.82 6.16
N THR A 222 -20.21 -11.50 5.47
CA THR A 222 -20.56 -10.14 5.06
C THR A 222 -20.79 -9.21 6.26
N LEU A 223 -21.48 -9.67 7.31
CA LEU A 223 -21.66 -8.91 8.54
C LEU A 223 -20.35 -8.70 9.28
N THR A 224 -19.48 -9.72 9.35
CA THR A 224 -18.13 -9.61 9.93
C THR A 224 -17.32 -8.54 9.21
N VAL A 225 -17.31 -8.53 7.87
CA VAL A 225 -16.58 -7.53 7.07
C VAL A 225 -17.13 -6.11 7.27
N ARG A 226 -18.45 -5.96 7.44
CA ARG A 226 -19.05 -4.66 7.78
C ARG A 226 -18.67 -4.21 9.19
N GLN A 227 -18.62 -5.11 10.16
CA GLN A 227 -18.16 -4.81 11.52
C GLN A 227 -16.70 -4.37 11.50
N LEU A 228 -15.84 -5.16 10.86
CA LEU A 228 -14.43 -4.83 10.65
C LEU A 228 -14.24 -3.45 10.02
N GLY A 229 -15.06 -3.10 9.02
CA GLY A 229 -15.02 -1.77 8.39
C GLY A 229 -15.40 -0.62 9.31
N ARG A 230 -16.38 -0.82 10.21
CA ARG A 230 -16.78 0.19 11.21
C ARG A 230 -15.71 0.36 12.28
N ASP A 231 -15.16 -0.75 12.77
CA ASP A 231 -14.15 -0.74 13.82
C ASP A 231 -12.85 -0.10 13.30
N ALA A 232 -12.43 -0.45 12.07
CA ALA A 232 -11.27 0.15 11.41
C ALA A 232 -11.44 1.65 11.18
N GLN A 233 -12.67 2.11 10.94
CA GLN A 233 -12.96 3.54 10.83
C GLN A 233 -12.79 4.27 12.18
N SER A 234 -13.06 3.59 13.29
CA SER A 234 -12.83 4.14 14.63
C SER A 234 -11.35 4.13 14.99
N ASN A 235 -10.69 2.97 14.87
CA ASN A 235 -9.26 2.82 15.11
C ASN A 235 -8.72 1.59 14.36
N ILE A 236 -7.83 1.82 13.38
CA ILE A 236 -7.21 0.75 12.59
C ILE A 236 -6.33 -0.16 13.45
N ASP A 237 -5.54 0.41 14.36
CA ASP A 237 -4.57 -0.36 15.12
C ASP A 237 -5.27 -1.29 16.12
N ASP A 238 -6.30 -0.78 16.83
CA ASP A 238 -7.13 -1.61 17.72
C ASP A 238 -7.84 -2.72 16.94
N THR A 239 -8.30 -2.41 15.73
CA THR A 239 -8.95 -3.39 14.85
C THR A 239 -7.97 -4.50 14.43
N ILE A 240 -6.73 -4.15 14.07
CA ILE A 240 -5.70 -5.15 13.75
C ILE A 240 -5.40 -6.05 14.97
N ILE A 241 -5.40 -5.49 16.19
CA ILE A 241 -5.27 -6.28 17.42
C ILE A 241 -6.49 -7.18 17.63
N GLY A 242 -7.71 -6.72 17.31
CA GLY A 242 -8.91 -7.54 17.34
C GLY A 242 -8.87 -8.71 16.36
N ILE A 243 -8.32 -8.50 15.15
CA ILE A 243 -8.04 -9.60 14.21
C ILE A 243 -7.07 -10.61 14.82
N ALA A 244 -6.00 -10.12 15.48
CA ALA A 244 -5.02 -10.98 16.13
C ALA A 244 -5.61 -11.82 17.29
N ARG A 245 -6.63 -11.30 17.99
CA ARG A 245 -7.38 -12.02 19.03
C ARG A 245 -8.41 -13.00 18.48
N GLY A 246 -8.77 -12.89 17.20
CA GLY A 246 -9.84 -13.68 16.59
C GLY A 246 -11.24 -13.10 16.83
N ASP A 247 -11.36 -11.79 17.11
CA ASP A 247 -12.64 -11.11 17.33
C ASP A 247 -13.53 -11.07 16.06
N TYR A 248 -12.93 -11.31 14.88
CA TYR A 248 -13.59 -11.31 13.58
C TYR A 248 -13.53 -12.69 12.94
N GLU A 249 -14.62 -13.45 13.02
CA GLU A 249 -14.66 -14.83 12.52
C GLU A 249 -14.32 -14.93 11.03
N GLY A 250 -13.33 -15.78 10.73
CA GLY A 250 -12.86 -16.05 9.37
C GLY A 250 -11.97 -14.96 8.76
N VAL A 251 -11.67 -13.89 9.50
CA VAL A 251 -10.62 -12.93 9.13
C VAL A 251 -9.30 -13.40 9.71
N THR A 252 -8.26 -13.52 8.87
CA THR A 252 -6.92 -13.95 9.30
C THR A 252 -5.84 -13.05 8.69
N PHE A 253 -4.63 -13.08 9.26
CA PHE A 253 -3.50 -12.39 8.63
C PHE A 253 -3.00 -13.16 7.42
N ARG A 254 -2.84 -12.45 6.31
CA ARG A 254 -2.24 -12.98 5.09
C ARG A 254 -1.63 -11.86 4.29
N PHE A 255 -0.36 -12.00 3.91
CA PHE A 255 0.26 -11.05 3.01
C PHE A 255 -0.03 -11.44 1.57
N GLY A 256 -0.91 -10.67 0.93
CA GLY A 256 -1.41 -10.95 -0.41
C GLY A 256 -0.55 -10.30 -1.49
N THR A 257 -0.37 -11.02 -2.60
CA THR A 257 0.11 -10.43 -3.86
C THR A 257 -0.83 -9.31 -4.33
N ARG A 258 -0.39 -8.49 -5.30
CA ARG A 258 -1.23 -7.46 -5.91
C ARG A 258 -2.52 -8.05 -6.49
N GLY A 259 -2.45 -9.23 -7.10
CA GLY A 259 -3.60 -9.93 -7.65
C GLY A 259 -4.63 -10.31 -6.58
N GLU A 260 -4.16 -10.81 -5.44
CA GLU A 260 -5.01 -11.18 -4.31
C GLU A 260 -5.61 -9.95 -3.63
N ALA A 261 -4.82 -8.91 -3.35
CA ALA A 261 -5.30 -7.67 -2.74
C ALA A 261 -6.38 -6.98 -3.60
N ASN A 262 -6.23 -7.00 -4.94
CA ASN A 262 -7.24 -6.48 -5.87
C ASN A 262 -8.50 -7.34 -5.91
N ARG A 263 -8.35 -8.66 -5.84
CA ARG A 263 -9.49 -9.60 -5.75
C ARG A 263 -10.27 -9.36 -4.46
N ASN A 264 -9.59 -9.25 -3.33
CA ASN A 264 -10.19 -8.92 -2.03
C ASN A 264 -10.92 -7.57 -2.12
N GLY A 265 -10.30 -6.58 -2.76
CA GLY A 265 -10.92 -5.30 -3.13
C GLY A 265 -12.24 -5.47 -3.91
N SER A 266 -12.25 -6.33 -4.92
CA SER A 266 -13.46 -6.54 -5.74
C SER A 266 -14.55 -7.27 -4.96
N VAL A 267 -14.19 -8.27 -4.15
CA VAL A 267 -15.12 -9.08 -3.36
C VAL A 267 -15.71 -8.27 -2.20
N ILE A 268 -14.93 -7.38 -1.57
CA ILE A 268 -15.42 -6.54 -0.47
C ILE A 268 -16.57 -5.63 -0.88
N ARG A 269 -16.65 -5.22 -2.15
CA ARG A 269 -17.79 -4.46 -2.69
C ARG A 269 -19.10 -5.19 -2.44
N ASN A 270 -19.11 -6.52 -2.56
CA ASN A 270 -20.32 -7.33 -2.35
C ASN A 270 -20.81 -7.25 -0.90
N ALA A 271 -19.95 -6.94 0.06
CA ALA A 271 -20.37 -6.73 1.43
C ALA A 271 -21.22 -5.45 1.58
N TYR A 272 -21.02 -4.45 0.72
CA TYR A 272 -21.66 -3.12 0.83
C TYR A 272 -22.75 -2.88 -0.22
N VAL A 273 -23.01 -3.83 -1.11
CA VAL A 273 -24.10 -3.78 -2.09
C VAL A 273 -25.16 -4.80 -1.71
N LYS A 274 -26.43 -4.42 -1.82
CA LYS A 274 -27.58 -5.30 -1.58
C LYS A 274 -28.24 -5.67 -2.90
N ASP A 275 -28.76 -6.89 -3.00
CA ASP A 275 -29.69 -7.29 -4.06
C ASP A 275 -31.12 -7.18 -3.54
N VAL A 276 -31.93 -6.38 -4.22
CA VAL A 276 -33.36 -6.27 -3.91
C VAL A 276 -34.10 -7.38 -4.63
N ILE A 277 -34.77 -8.25 -3.88
CA ILE A 277 -35.60 -9.32 -4.42
C ILE A 277 -37.08 -9.02 -4.17
N ASP A 278 -37.93 -9.33 -5.15
CA ASP A 278 -39.37 -9.17 -4.99
C ASP A 278 -39.90 -10.22 -4.01
N ASN A 279 -40.72 -9.77 -3.06
CA ASN A 279 -41.33 -10.64 -2.08
C ASN A 279 -42.42 -11.49 -2.77
N LYS A 280 -42.10 -12.76 -3.11
CA LYS A 280 -43.07 -13.71 -3.69
C LYS A 280 -44.30 -13.97 -2.83
N ARG A 281 -44.35 -13.54 -1.56
CA ARG A 281 -45.57 -13.58 -0.74
C ARG A 281 -46.60 -12.49 -1.12
N ALA A 282 -46.22 -11.46 -1.87
CA ALA A 282 -47.14 -10.43 -2.34
C ALA A 282 -47.81 -10.75 -3.70
N SER A 283 -47.40 -11.83 -4.38
CA SER A 283 -47.92 -12.20 -5.72
C SER A 283 -49.09 -13.19 -5.70
N PHE A 284 -49.66 -13.51 -4.53
CA PHE A 284 -50.89 -14.30 -4.42
C PHE A 284 -51.97 -13.44 -3.73
N GLY A 285 -52.74 -12.69 -4.52
CA GLY A 285 -53.88 -11.95 -3.99
C GLY A 285 -54.34 -10.74 -4.81
N TYR A 286 -54.66 -10.95 -6.09
CA TYR A 286 -55.71 -10.20 -6.79
C TYR A 286 -56.49 -11.16 -7.68
#